data_AF-A0A6V6Z6S6-F1
#
_entry.id   AF-A0A6V6Z6S6-F1
#
_cell.length_a   1.000
_cell.length_b   1.000
_cell.length_c   1.000
_cell.angle_alpha   90.00
_cell.angle_beta   90.00
_cell.angle_gamma   90.00
#
_symmetry.space_group_name_H-M   'P 1'
#
loop_
_entity.id
_entity.type
_entity.pdbx_description
1 polymer ?
#
loop_
_entity_poly.entity_id
_entity_poly.type
_entity_poly.pdbx_seq_one_letter_code
_entity_poly.pdbx_strand_id
1 'polypeptide(L)'
;MKEKKSIDIFSQVKLNNTLVNFSNYMGMAERIKSTVFPITYHIFLHFFIYIFIVTLSIALRDIESYFEIPLLLVISTTFFLLEKSATHLQDPFRNRPTDTPVTSIARTIEINIKDLLKEKDIPKQHQPEKFYLS
;
A
#
# COMPACT_ATOMS: atom_id res chain seq x y z
N MET A 1 48.66 -21.04 -14.04
CA MET A 1 48.03 -21.41 -12.76
C MET A 1 46.91 -20.39 -12.50
N LYS A 2 45.70 -20.87 -12.18
CA LYS A 2 44.46 -20.08 -12.05
C LYS A 2 44.64 -18.87 -11.14
N GLU A 3 44.81 -17.68 -11.73
CA GLU A 3 44.55 -16.43 -11.03
C GLU A 3 43.09 -16.47 -10.59
N LYS A 4 42.90 -16.61 -9.27
CA LYS A 4 41.61 -16.41 -8.62
C LYS A 4 41.03 -15.11 -9.20
N LYS A 5 39.81 -15.20 -9.76
CA LYS A 5 38.92 -14.06 -10.04
C LYS A 5 38.61 -13.34 -8.72
N SER A 6 39.62 -12.69 -8.16
CA SER A 6 39.52 -11.91 -6.95
C SER A 6 38.73 -10.67 -7.33
N ILE A 7 37.56 -10.51 -6.72
CA ILE A 7 36.77 -9.29 -6.86
C ILE A 7 37.69 -8.14 -6.38
N ASP A 8 37.99 -7.21 -7.27
CA ASP A 8 38.80 -6.03 -6.96
C ASP A 8 38.22 -5.29 -5.74
N ILE A 9 39.07 -4.65 -4.94
CA ILE A 9 38.65 -4.01 -3.67
C ILE A 9 37.54 -2.98 -3.94
N PHE A 10 37.63 -2.21 -5.04
CA PHE A 10 36.57 -1.27 -5.40
C PHE A 10 35.26 -1.98 -5.74
N SER A 11 35.31 -3.14 -6.38
CA SER A 11 34.14 -3.95 -6.69
C SER A 11 33.51 -4.56 -5.43
N GLN A 12 34.33 -4.96 -4.45
CA GLN A 12 33.84 -5.43 -3.15
C GLN A 12 33.13 -4.31 -2.39
N VAL A 13 33.69 -3.10 -2.37
CA VAL A 13 33.07 -1.93 -1.74
C VAL A 13 31.73 -1.59 -2.41
N LYS A 14 31.65 -1.62 -3.74
CA LYS A 14 30.39 -1.39 -4.48
C LYS A 14 29.32 -2.44 -4.16
N LEU A 15 29.70 -3.72 -4.11
CA LEU A 15 28.80 -4.81 -3.71
C LEU A 15 28.29 -4.60 -2.28
N ASN A 16 29.19 -4.31 -1.35
CA ASN A 16 28.84 -4.05 0.04
C ASN A 16 27.85 -2.88 0.17
N ASN A 17 28.10 -1.76 -0.52
CA ASN A 17 27.18 -0.62 -0.54
C ASN A 17 25.80 -0.99 -1.09
N THR A 18 25.74 -1.85 -2.11
CA THR A 18 24.47 -2.34 -2.67
C THR A 18 23.70 -3.18 -1.64
N LEU A 19 24.39 -4.06 -0.90
CA LEU A 19 23.79 -4.86 0.16
C LEU A 19 23.29 -4.02 1.34
N VAL A 20 24.07 -3.01 1.75
CA VAL A 20 23.65 -2.04 2.77
C VAL A 20 22.39 -1.31 2.34
N ASN A 21 22.34 -0.83 1.09
CA ASN A 21 21.15 -0.16 0.56
C ASN A 21 19.95 -1.10 0.50
N PHE A 22 20.13 -2.35 0.09
CA PHE A 22 19.07 -3.36 0.10
C PHE A 22 18.48 -3.57 1.51
N SER A 23 19.35 -3.70 2.52
CA SER A 23 18.93 -3.82 3.92
C SER A 23 18.20 -2.57 4.41
N ASN A 24 18.66 -1.37 4.04
CA ASN A 24 17.99 -0.11 4.36
C ASN A 24 16.57 -0.05 3.77
N TYR A 25 16.39 -0.45 2.50
CA TYR A 25 15.07 -0.47 1.87
C TYR A 25 14.13 -1.50 2.49
N MET A 26 14.63 -2.68 2.86
CA MET A 26 13.83 -3.67 3.60
C MET A 26 13.38 -3.11 4.96
N GLY A 27 14.29 -2.48 5.72
CA GLY A 27 13.95 -1.86 6.99
C GLY A 27 12.94 -0.71 6.85
N MET A 28 13.01 0.06 5.76
CA MET A 28 11.99 1.07 5.45
C MET A 28 10.61 0.45 5.21
N ALA A 29 10.53 -0.61 4.40
CA ALA A 29 9.28 -1.31 4.14
C ALA A 29 8.69 -1.96 5.41
N GLU A 30 9.55 -2.53 6.26
CA GLU A 30 9.14 -3.10 7.55
C GLU A 30 8.59 -2.02 8.48
N ARG A 31 9.21 -0.82 8.54
CA ARG A 31 8.69 0.31 9.33
C ARG A 31 7.32 0.77 8.83
N ILE A 32 7.11 0.84 7.51
CA ILE A 32 5.79 1.19 6.94
C ILE A 32 4.75 0.14 7.35
N LYS A 33 5.08 -1.15 7.24
CA LYS A 33 4.19 -2.25 7.61
C LYS A 33 3.90 -2.36 9.11
N SER A 34 4.89 -2.06 9.95
CA SER A 34 4.83 -2.21 11.41
C SER A 34 4.34 -0.96 12.14
N THR A 35 4.14 0.16 11.42
CA THR A 35 3.53 1.35 12.01
C THR A 35 2.08 1.06 12.37
N VAL A 36 1.83 0.80 13.64
CA VAL A 36 0.47 0.61 14.16
C VAL A 36 -0.20 1.97 14.24
N PHE A 37 -1.21 2.20 13.41
CA PHE A 37 -2.06 3.38 13.54
C PHE A 37 -2.82 3.32 14.87
N PRO A 38 -2.82 4.41 15.66
CA PRO A 38 -3.50 4.41 16.95
C PRO A 38 -4.99 4.12 16.78
N ILE A 39 -5.51 3.13 17.53
CA ILE A 39 -6.96 2.81 17.53
C ILE A 39 -7.78 4.05 17.93
N THR A 40 -7.24 4.91 18.78
CA THR A 40 -7.85 6.17 19.20
C THR A 40 -8.14 7.10 18.01
N TYR A 41 -7.31 7.10 16.96
CA TYR A 41 -7.56 7.89 15.76
C TYR A 41 -8.87 7.49 15.07
N HIS A 42 -9.11 6.19 14.89
CA HIS A 42 -10.35 5.69 14.31
C HIS A 42 -11.56 6.06 15.17
N ILE A 43 -11.46 5.94 16.48
CA ILE A 43 -12.54 6.31 17.41
C ILE A 43 -12.89 7.79 17.28
N PHE A 44 -11.88 8.67 17.27
CA PHE A 44 -12.12 10.11 17.10
C PHE A 44 -12.69 10.45 15.72
N LEU A 45 -12.19 9.83 14.66
CA LEU A 45 -12.66 10.08 13.29
C LEU A 45 -14.15 9.72 13.16
N HIS A 46 -14.55 8.52 13.58
CA HIS A 46 -15.95 8.12 13.63
C HIS A 46 -16.78 9.10 14.46
N PHE A 47 -16.31 9.48 15.65
CA PHE A 47 -17.00 10.43 16.53
C PHE A 47 -17.26 11.78 15.85
N PHE A 48 -16.27 12.33 15.12
CA PHE A 48 -16.43 13.57 14.37
C PHE A 48 -17.40 13.43 13.20
N ILE A 49 -17.40 12.29 12.48
CA ILE A 49 -18.39 12.03 11.41
C ILE A 49 -19.81 12.03 11.99
N TYR A 50 -20.04 11.40 13.15
CA TYR A 50 -21.36 11.40 13.77
C TYR A 50 -21.80 12.79 14.20
N ILE A 51 -20.92 13.57 14.85
CA ILE A 51 -21.23 14.96 15.20
C ILE A 51 -21.56 15.78 13.95
N PHE A 52 -20.79 15.60 12.88
CA PHE A 52 -21.01 16.31 11.62
C PHE A 52 -22.37 15.97 11.01
N ILE A 53 -22.74 14.69 10.94
CA ILE A 53 -24.03 14.24 10.39
C ILE A 53 -25.21 14.74 11.23
N VAL A 54 -25.10 14.72 12.57
CA VAL A 54 -26.13 15.25 13.46
C VAL A 54 -26.29 16.76 13.27
N THR A 55 -25.17 17.49 13.21
CA THR A 55 -25.18 18.95 12.98
C THR A 55 -25.75 19.28 11.60
N LEU A 56 -25.39 18.50 10.58
CA LEU A 56 -25.92 18.63 9.22
C LEU A 56 -27.42 18.40 9.18
N SER A 57 -27.94 17.38 9.89
CA SER A 57 -29.38 17.15 9.99
C SER A 57 -30.11 18.34 10.60
N ILE A 58 -29.54 18.97 11.65
CA ILE A 58 -30.11 20.19 12.24
C ILE A 58 -30.05 21.36 11.27
N ALA A 59 -28.95 21.50 10.51
CA ALA A 59 -28.76 22.59 9.56
C ALA A 59 -29.69 22.52 8.34
N LEU A 60 -30.14 21.32 7.95
CA LEU A 60 -31.05 21.10 6.82
C LEU A 60 -32.55 21.18 7.19
N ARG A 61 -32.87 21.48 8.45
CA ARG A 61 -34.24 21.44 8.99
C ARG A 61 -35.25 22.32 8.24
N ASP A 62 -34.82 23.43 7.67
CA ASP A 62 -35.70 24.38 6.98
C ASP A 62 -35.95 24.02 5.49
N ILE A 63 -35.39 22.91 5.03
CA ILE A 63 -35.59 22.38 3.67
C ILE A 63 -36.81 21.45 3.67
N GLU A 64 -37.55 21.40 2.57
CA GLU A 64 -38.62 20.40 2.42
C GLU A 64 -38.06 18.97 2.56
N SER A 65 -38.72 18.15 3.37
CA SER A 65 -38.23 16.81 3.73
C SER A 65 -37.98 15.89 2.54
N TYR A 66 -38.67 16.12 1.41
CA TYR A 66 -38.43 15.41 0.16
C TYR A 66 -37.00 15.62 -0.40
N PHE A 67 -36.42 16.79 -0.18
CA PHE A 67 -35.03 17.12 -0.58
C PHE A 67 -34.03 16.95 0.56
N GLU A 68 -34.46 17.16 1.80
CA GLU A 68 -33.64 16.98 3.00
C GLU A 68 -33.07 15.56 3.09
N ILE A 69 -33.93 14.54 2.99
CA ILE A 69 -33.56 13.14 3.21
C ILE A 69 -32.52 12.64 2.17
N PRO A 70 -32.74 12.82 0.84
CA PRO A 70 -31.74 12.43 -0.15
C PRO A 70 -30.41 13.17 0.02
N LEU A 71 -30.45 14.46 0.34
CA LEU A 71 -29.25 15.28 0.51
C LEU A 71 -28.43 14.81 1.72
N LEU A 72 -29.09 14.57 2.85
CA LEU A 72 -28.45 14.02 4.05
C LEU A 72 -27.84 12.64 3.77
N LEU A 73 -28.53 11.78 3.01
CA LEU A 73 -28.05 10.44 2.65
C LEU A 73 -26.81 10.49 1.74
N VAL A 74 -26.81 11.36 0.73
CA VAL A 74 -25.66 11.50 -0.19
C VAL A 74 -24.43 12.02 0.55
N ILE A 75 -24.59 13.06 1.36
CA ILE A 75 -23.47 13.66 2.10
C ILE A 75 -22.94 12.67 3.14
N SER A 76 -23.80 12.08 3.97
CA SER A 76 -23.38 11.10 4.98
C SER A 76 -22.66 9.91 4.37
N THR A 77 -23.21 9.32 3.29
CA THR A 77 -22.59 8.20 2.58
C THR A 77 -21.21 8.59 2.03
N THR A 78 -21.04 9.81 1.53
CA THR A 78 -19.75 10.30 1.03
C THR A 78 -18.69 10.33 2.14
N PHE A 79 -19.04 10.85 3.33
CA PHE A 79 -18.11 10.90 4.47
C PHE A 79 -17.73 9.51 4.98
N PHE A 80 -18.68 8.58 5.09
CA PHE A 80 -18.38 7.19 5.46
C PHE A 80 -17.53 6.47 4.40
N LEU A 81 -17.77 6.74 3.11
CA LEU A 81 -16.96 6.17 2.03
C LEU A 81 -15.52 6.70 2.09
N LEU A 82 -15.35 8.00 2.34
CA LEU A 82 -14.06 8.64 2.49
C LEU A 82 -13.27 8.03 3.66
N GLU A 83 -13.90 7.88 4.82
CA GLU A 83 -13.29 7.23 5.99
C GLU A 83 -12.82 5.80 5.67
N LYS A 84 -13.68 5.01 5.03
CA LYS A 84 -13.37 3.63 4.67
C LYS A 84 -12.21 3.56 3.68
N SER A 85 -12.18 4.48 2.70
CA SER A 85 -11.08 4.59 1.74
C SER A 85 -9.77 4.97 2.44
N ALA A 86 -9.80 5.96 3.35
CA ALA A 86 -8.62 6.38 4.11
C ALA A 86 -8.06 5.23 4.95
N THR A 87 -8.93 4.48 5.62
CA THR A 87 -8.55 3.29 6.42
C THR A 87 -7.94 2.21 5.54
N HIS A 88 -8.42 2.04 4.31
CA HIS A 88 -7.84 1.08 3.38
C HIS A 88 -6.40 1.46 2.98
N LEU A 89 -6.16 2.74 2.73
CA LEU A 89 -4.84 3.27 2.32
C LEU A 89 -3.79 3.23 3.43
N GLN A 90 -4.19 3.09 4.69
CA GLN A 90 -3.27 3.04 5.83
C GLN A 90 -2.42 1.77 5.87
N ASP A 91 -2.91 0.65 5.33
CA ASP A 91 -2.20 -0.64 5.34
C ASP A 91 -1.88 -1.13 3.91
N PRO A 92 -0.84 -0.61 3.24
CA PRO A 92 -0.59 -0.84 1.80
C PRO A 92 -0.04 -2.23 1.44
N PHE A 93 0.20 -3.11 2.42
CA PHE A 93 0.89 -4.41 2.24
C PHE A 93 0.10 -5.59 2.84
N ARG A 94 -1.24 -5.54 2.85
CA ARG A 94 -2.09 -6.63 3.38
C ARG A 94 -2.58 -7.60 2.31
N ASN A 95 -2.07 -7.50 1.09
CA ASN A 95 -2.43 -8.34 -0.05
C ASN A 95 -3.91 -8.22 -0.45
N ARG A 96 -4.46 -7.01 -0.33
CA ARG A 96 -5.78 -6.65 -0.87
C ARG A 96 -5.67 -6.24 -2.35
N PRO A 97 -6.78 -6.25 -3.11
CA PRO A 97 -6.78 -5.88 -4.53
C PRO A 97 -6.16 -4.52 -4.88
N THR A 98 -6.26 -3.58 -3.95
CA THR A 98 -5.80 -2.19 -4.10
C THR A 98 -4.48 -1.93 -3.38
N ASP A 99 -3.88 -2.96 -2.79
CA ASP A 99 -2.59 -2.88 -2.10
C ASP A 99 -1.43 -2.96 -3.10
N THR A 100 -0.22 -2.72 -2.60
CA THR A 100 0.99 -2.87 -3.41
C THR A 100 1.23 -4.35 -3.74
N PRO A 101 1.41 -4.73 -5.02
CA PRO A 101 1.57 -6.13 -5.44
C PRO A 101 3.01 -6.63 -5.22
N VAL A 102 3.38 -6.85 -3.95
CA VAL A 102 4.75 -7.23 -3.56
C VAL A 102 5.17 -8.55 -4.22
N THR A 103 4.24 -9.49 -4.43
CA THR A 103 4.53 -10.79 -5.06
C THR A 103 4.89 -10.60 -6.53
N SER A 104 4.13 -9.78 -7.25
CA SER A 104 4.40 -9.43 -8.65
C SER A 104 5.72 -8.67 -8.82
N ILE A 105 6.04 -7.76 -7.90
CA ILE A 105 7.33 -7.06 -7.89
C ILE A 105 8.48 -8.06 -7.67
N ALA A 106 8.35 -8.96 -6.69
CA ALA A 106 9.35 -9.99 -6.43
C ALA A 106 9.54 -10.94 -7.62
N ARG A 107 8.45 -11.32 -8.30
CA ARG A 107 8.50 -12.11 -9.52
C ARG A 107 9.23 -11.40 -10.65
N THR A 108 9.02 -10.10 -10.80
CA THR A 108 9.72 -9.29 -11.82
C THR A 108 11.22 -9.23 -11.52
N ILE A 109 11.61 -9.07 -10.25
CA ILE A 109 13.01 -9.11 -9.83
C ILE A 109 13.62 -10.50 -10.12
N GLU A 110 12.90 -11.59 -9.83
CA GLU A 110 13.34 -12.95 -10.13
C GLU A 110 13.62 -13.14 -11.63
N ILE A 111 12.70 -12.68 -12.49
CA ILE A 111 12.85 -12.75 -13.95
C ILE A 111 14.09 -11.98 -14.40
N ASN A 112 14.27 -10.74 -13.93
CA ASN A 112 15.40 -9.90 -14.31
C ASN A 112 16.75 -10.52 -13.92
N ILE A 113 16.84 -11.14 -12.74
CA ILE A 113 18.07 -11.80 -12.29
C ILE A 113 18.36 -13.04 -13.15
N LYS A 114 17.35 -13.87 -13.43
CA LYS A 114 17.51 -15.07 -14.26
C LYS A 114 17.91 -14.75 -15.70
N ASP A 115 17.37 -13.66 -16.25
CA ASP A 115 17.73 -13.17 -17.58
C ASP A 115 19.19 -12.69 -17.64
N LEU A 116 19.64 -11.92 -16.64
CA LEU A 116 21.05 -11.52 -16.50
C LEU A 116 22.00 -12.72 -16.41
N LEU A 117 21.58 -13.80 -15.76
CA LEU A 117 22.33 -15.05 -15.64
C LEU A 117 22.20 -15.96 -16.88
N LYS A 118 21.38 -15.58 -17.87
CA LYS A 118 21.06 -16.38 -19.07
C LYS A 118 20.55 -17.77 -18.73
N GLU A 119 19.77 -17.89 -17.66
CA GLU A 119 19.13 -19.14 -17.27
C GLU A 119 18.02 -19.51 -18.26
N LYS A 120 17.80 -20.82 -18.45
CA LYS A 120 16.76 -21.32 -19.36
C LYS A 120 15.38 -21.37 -18.70
N ASP A 121 15.33 -21.50 -17.38
CA ASP A 121 14.09 -21.64 -16.60
C ASP A 121 13.63 -20.29 -16.03
N ILE A 122 13.24 -19.40 -16.93
CA ILE A 122 12.70 -18.09 -16.58
C ILE A 122 11.21 -18.27 -16.21
N PRO A 123 10.81 -17.91 -14.98
CA PRO A 123 9.43 -18.02 -14.59
C PRO A 123 8.58 -17.03 -15.39
N LYS A 124 7.33 -17.40 -15.66
CA LYS A 124 6.40 -16.50 -16.35
C LYS A 124 6.07 -15.30 -15.46
N GLN A 125 5.89 -14.14 -16.09
CA GLN A 125 5.33 -12.96 -15.42
C GLN A 125 4.06 -13.34 -14.66
N HIS A 126 3.88 -12.75 -13.49
CA HIS A 126 2.69 -13.00 -12.69
C HIS A 126 1.50 -12.45 -13.47
N GLN A 127 0.58 -13.35 -13.85
CA GLN A 127 -0.64 -12.95 -14.55
C GLN A 127 -1.67 -12.50 -13.51
N PRO A 128 -2.45 -11.46 -13.78
CA PRO A 128 -3.51 -11.01 -12.89
C PRO A 128 -4.52 -12.17 -12.68
N GLU A 129 -4.68 -12.64 -11.44
CA GLU A 129 -5.67 -13.69 -11.12
C GLU A 129 -7.11 -13.17 -11.26
N LYS A 130 -7.33 -11.86 -11.02
CA LYS A 130 -8.52 -11.04 -11.35
C LYS A 130 -8.05 -9.60 -11.64
N PHE A 131 -8.90 -8.58 -11.69
CA PHE A 131 -8.60 -7.18 -12.08
C PHE A 131 -7.43 -6.45 -11.33
N TYR A 132 -6.61 -7.15 -10.56
CA TYR A 132 -5.46 -6.67 -9.82
C TYR A 132 -4.33 -7.72 -9.78
N LEU A 133 -3.12 -7.25 -9.48
CA LEU A 133 -1.95 -8.08 -9.22
C LEU A 133 -1.79 -8.25 -7.70
N SER A 134 -1.34 -9.42 -7.27
CA SER A 134 -0.93 -9.69 -5.88
C SER A 134 0.58 -9.78 -5.73
#